data_AF-A0A9W7KSQ4-F1
#
_entry.id   AF-A0A9W7KSQ4-F1
#
_cell.length_a   1.000
_cell.length_b   1.000
_cell.length_c   1.000
_cell.angle_alpha   90.00
_cell.angle_beta   90.00
_cell.angle_gamma   90.00
#
_symmetry.space_group_name_H-M   'P 1'
#
loop_
_entity.id
_entity.type
_entity.pdbx_description
1 polymer ?
#
loop_
_entity_poly.entity_id
_entity_poly.type
_entity_poly.pdbx_seq_one_letter_code
_entity_poly.pdbx_strand_id
1 'polypeptide(L)'
;MSSLEEAITSVDMDSPAGVDLDSLTDMIEKGSAFGVSEESLAIGRSCVRELLLVRRLSSQVSDLKANSPCVTQTLFCRYVNGLKATAGEVGDLLKEQAEGAEEGAPAEGALPKMLAEATEMCQTAHSEYWLCVATNGVRNIERAGEEHVKAMGRLKESITKAEMNEGNEGLIEAARTVHMRLAAELEVGRAVEGFPAVKLPVDTSAMTAKEVKEYWVEEDPEKPVNTGHVEETREWPKPPEDTGEYVWCPSQAYAGFKQAYDRLGAALEAAKGSGGNAELVEEGEKVREVRGGEMELMEGKNEEDKKAAVTAAEKLAKKLGKKGKKKK
;
A
#
# COMPACT_ATOMS: atom_id res chain seq x y z
N MET A 1 33.41 19.39 57.62
CA MET A 1 32.85 20.13 56.46
C MET A 1 33.72 19.94 55.21
N SER A 2 35.05 19.92 55.31
CA SER A 2 35.96 19.80 54.15
C SER A 2 35.86 18.53 53.29
N SER A 3 35.43 17.36 53.81
CA SER A 3 35.42 16.12 53.00
C SER A 3 34.14 15.90 52.16
N LEU A 4 33.06 16.65 52.42
CA LEU A 4 31.82 16.54 51.66
C LEU A 4 31.86 17.44 50.41
N GLU A 5 32.48 18.62 50.54
CA GLU A 5 32.70 19.56 49.44
C GLU A 5 33.65 18.96 48.38
N GLU A 6 34.73 18.31 48.80
CA GLU A 6 35.64 17.61 47.87
C GLU A 6 34.93 16.48 47.09
N ALA A 7 34.06 15.72 47.76
CA ALA A 7 33.33 14.61 47.14
C ALA A 7 32.26 15.07 46.12
N ILE A 8 31.70 16.27 46.30
CA ILE A 8 30.73 16.84 45.36
C ILE A 8 31.44 17.47 44.14
N THR A 9 32.63 18.04 44.33
CA THR A 9 33.40 18.67 43.24
C THR A 9 34.19 17.70 42.36
N SER A 10 34.40 16.45 42.77
CA SER A 10 35.14 15.44 41.98
C SER A 10 34.26 14.62 41.04
N VAL A 11 32.95 14.88 40.99
CA VAL A 11 32.03 14.19 40.09
C VAL A 11 32.14 14.81 38.70
N ASP A 12 32.76 14.08 37.79
CA ASP A 12 32.82 14.40 36.37
C ASP A 12 31.40 14.30 35.78
N MET A 13 30.72 15.44 35.66
CA MET A 13 29.34 15.55 35.19
C MET A 13 29.16 15.11 33.72
N ASP A 14 30.26 14.95 32.98
CA ASP A 14 30.26 14.56 31.56
C ASP A 14 30.22 13.02 31.36
N SER A 15 30.27 12.22 32.43
CA SER A 15 30.16 10.76 32.38
C SER A 15 29.18 10.20 33.43
N PRO A 16 27.89 10.03 33.08
CA PRO A 16 26.87 9.48 34.00
C PRO A 16 27.14 8.02 34.42
N ALA A 17 28.18 7.38 33.89
CA ALA A 17 28.61 6.02 34.26
C ALA A 17 29.39 5.96 35.59
N GLY A 18 29.95 7.08 36.06
CA GLY A 18 30.79 7.11 37.26
C GLY A 18 30.06 7.42 38.57
N VAL A 19 28.78 7.82 38.49
CA VAL A 19 28.01 8.32 39.63
C VAL A 19 27.21 7.18 40.27
N ASP A 20 27.49 6.88 41.53
CA ASP A 20 26.70 5.95 42.34
C ASP A 20 25.38 6.63 42.75
N LEU A 21 24.38 6.48 41.89
CA LEU A 21 23.04 7.04 42.08
C LEU A 21 22.31 6.45 43.30
N ASP A 22 22.65 5.22 43.71
CA ASP A 22 22.08 4.61 44.91
C ASP A 22 22.62 5.34 46.15
N SER A 23 23.93 5.58 46.20
CA SER A 23 24.55 6.40 47.26
C SER A 23 24.02 7.85 47.27
N LEU A 24 23.77 8.46 46.11
CA LEU A 24 23.18 9.80 46.02
C LEU A 24 21.73 9.87 46.52
N THR A 25 20.94 8.85 46.20
CA THR A 25 19.57 8.71 46.71
C THR A 25 19.60 8.61 48.24
N ASP A 26 20.46 7.73 48.78
CA ASP A 26 20.67 7.53 50.21
C ASP A 26 21.12 8.82 50.93
N MET A 27 22.01 9.61 50.30
CA MET A 27 22.48 10.88 50.86
C MET A 27 21.37 11.93 50.93
N ILE A 28 20.53 12.02 49.90
CA ILE A 28 19.41 12.97 49.88
C ILE A 28 18.35 12.57 50.91
N GLU A 29 18.04 11.29 51.07
CA GLU A 29 17.09 10.83 52.08
C GLU A 29 17.57 11.13 53.51
N LYS A 30 18.88 11.00 53.77
CA LYS A 30 19.48 11.31 55.08
C LYS A 30 19.69 12.81 55.29
N GLY A 31 19.56 13.65 54.27
CA GLY A 31 19.85 15.09 54.33
C GLY A 31 19.02 15.88 55.35
N SER A 32 17.80 15.43 55.65
CA SER A 32 16.96 16.04 56.70
C SER A 32 17.60 15.94 58.10
N ALA A 33 18.30 14.84 58.38
CA ALA A 33 19.04 14.64 59.63
C ALA A 33 20.27 15.56 59.77
N PHE A 34 20.71 16.15 58.65
CA PHE A 34 21.84 17.08 58.59
C PHE A 34 21.40 18.55 58.48
N GLY A 35 20.10 18.85 58.61
CA GLY A 35 19.57 20.21 58.61
C GLY A 35 19.42 20.83 57.23
N VAL A 36 19.38 20.02 56.15
CA VAL A 36 19.08 20.49 54.80
C VAL A 36 17.60 20.86 54.69
N SER A 37 17.29 21.98 54.02
CA SER A 37 15.91 22.44 53.84
C SER A 37 15.09 21.48 52.96
N GLU A 38 13.78 21.37 53.21
CA GLU A 38 12.87 20.55 52.39
C GLU A 38 12.86 21.00 50.92
N GLU A 39 12.99 22.29 50.65
CA GLU A 39 13.09 22.82 49.26
C GLU A 39 14.36 22.31 48.56
N SER A 40 15.51 22.33 49.24
CA SER A 40 16.76 21.80 48.69
C SER A 40 16.72 20.28 48.53
N LEU A 41 16.07 19.56 49.44
CA LEU A 41 15.85 18.11 49.32
C LEU A 41 14.94 17.78 48.14
N ALA A 42 13.89 18.57 47.90
CA ALA A 42 13.00 18.41 46.75
C ALA A 42 13.74 18.60 45.42
N ILE A 43 14.60 19.62 45.32
CA ILE A 43 15.46 19.84 44.15
C ILE A 43 16.41 18.64 43.97
N GLY A 44 17.06 18.19 45.04
CA GLY A 44 17.96 17.03 45.00
C GLY A 44 17.25 15.77 44.51
N ARG A 45 16.06 15.46 45.04
CA ARG A 45 15.24 14.32 44.60
C ARG A 45 14.87 14.42 43.12
N SER A 46 14.51 15.62 42.66
CA SER A 46 14.22 15.88 41.25
C SER A 46 15.42 15.60 40.36
N CYS A 47 16.61 16.12 40.71
CA CYS A 47 17.84 15.88 39.96
C CYS A 47 18.22 14.39 39.91
N VAL A 48 18.09 13.66 41.02
CA VAL A 48 18.39 12.22 41.05
C VAL A 48 17.39 11.42 40.23
N ARG A 49 16.09 11.76 40.30
CA ARG A 49 15.06 11.17 39.44
C ARG A 49 15.40 11.37 37.96
N GLU A 50 15.80 12.58 37.58
CA GLU A 50 16.21 12.90 36.20
C GLU A 50 17.42 12.06 35.76
N LEU A 51 18.49 11.99 36.57
CA LEU A 51 19.68 11.20 36.26
C LEU A 51 19.38 9.70 36.13
N LEU A 52 18.53 9.15 37.01
CA LEU A 52 18.10 7.75 36.94
C LEU A 52 17.33 7.47 35.63
N LEU A 53 16.43 8.38 35.25
CA LEU A 53 15.67 8.27 34.01
C LEU A 53 16.56 8.40 32.77
N VAL A 54 17.51 9.35 32.75
CA VAL A 54 18.50 9.47 31.67
C VAL A 54 19.29 8.17 31.50
N ARG A 55 19.80 7.62 32.59
CA ARG A 55 20.57 6.37 32.57
C ARG A 55 19.74 5.18 32.10
N ARG A 56 18.51 5.05 32.61
CA ARG A 56 17.58 3.98 32.22
C ARG A 56 17.18 4.10 30.75
N LEU A 57 16.83 5.30 30.29
CA LEU A 57 16.46 5.57 28.91
C LEU A 57 17.63 5.28 27.97
N SER A 58 18.84 5.75 28.30
CA SER A 58 20.07 5.48 27.54
C SER A 58 20.33 3.98 27.38
N SER A 59 20.24 3.24 28.49
CA SER A 59 20.44 1.78 28.49
C SER A 59 19.40 1.08 27.62
N GLN A 60 18.12 1.41 27.78
CA GLN A 60 17.04 0.78 27.02
C GLN A 60 17.08 1.14 25.53
N VAL A 61 17.49 2.36 25.19
CA VAL A 61 17.73 2.78 23.81
C VAL A 61 18.84 1.94 23.19
N SER A 62 19.96 1.78 23.90
CA SER A 62 21.08 0.93 23.47
C SER A 62 20.65 -0.53 23.30
N ASP A 63 19.90 -1.08 24.26
CA ASP A 63 19.37 -2.45 24.21
C ASP A 63 18.46 -2.66 23.00
N LEU A 64 17.53 -1.72 22.74
CA LEU A 64 16.63 -1.82 21.59
C LEU A 64 17.41 -1.76 20.26
N LYS A 65 18.39 -0.86 20.14
CA LYS A 65 19.27 -0.78 18.95
C LYS A 65 20.02 -2.08 18.71
N ALA A 66 20.58 -2.67 19.77
CA ALA A 66 21.34 -3.93 19.67
C ALA A 66 20.47 -5.14 19.29
N ASN A 67 19.15 -5.06 19.50
CA ASN A 67 18.20 -6.15 19.25
C ASN A 67 17.20 -5.84 18.12
N SER A 68 17.43 -4.77 17.35
CA SER A 68 16.63 -4.42 16.18
C SER A 68 16.98 -5.32 14.98
N PRO A 69 16.02 -5.75 14.13
CA PRO A 69 14.58 -5.47 14.22
C PRO A 69 13.83 -6.36 15.22
N CYS A 70 12.83 -5.78 15.90
CA CYS A 70 12.05 -6.48 16.94
C CYS A 70 10.87 -7.26 16.36
N VAL A 71 11.15 -8.38 15.69
CA VAL A 71 10.15 -9.15 14.93
C VAL A 71 9.38 -10.21 15.73
N THR A 72 9.73 -10.45 16.99
CA THR A 72 9.05 -11.45 17.84
C THR A 72 8.33 -10.80 19.01
N GLN A 73 7.26 -11.44 19.50
CA GLN A 73 6.53 -10.95 20.67
C GLN A 73 7.43 -10.85 21.90
N THR A 74 8.35 -11.80 22.09
CA THR A 74 9.29 -11.80 23.23
C THR A 74 10.22 -10.59 23.19
N LEU A 75 10.83 -10.30 22.05
CA LEU A 75 11.71 -9.14 21.89
C LEU A 75 10.93 -7.83 22.03
N PHE A 76 9.76 -7.75 21.39
CA PHE A 76 8.89 -6.59 21.45
C PHE A 76 8.47 -6.28 22.90
N CYS A 77 7.95 -7.27 23.64
CA CYS A 77 7.55 -7.08 25.03
C CYS A 77 8.73 -6.74 25.94
N ARG A 78 9.93 -7.30 25.70
CA ARG A 78 11.10 -7.08 26.54
C ARG A 78 11.68 -5.69 26.38
N TYR A 79 11.88 -5.25 25.14
CA TYR A 79 12.63 -4.01 24.86
C TYR A 79 11.73 -2.80 24.61
N VAL A 80 10.61 -2.98 23.89
CA VAL A 80 9.74 -1.85 23.50
C VAL A 80 8.84 -1.42 24.66
N ASN A 81 8.21 -2.34 25.39
CA ASN A 81 7.33 -1.94 26.50
C ASN A 81 8.10 -1.27 27.64
N GLY A 82 9.31 -1.77 27.93
CA GLY A 82 10.20 -1.17 28.92
C GLY A 82 10.63 0.24 28.53
N LEU A 83 10.99 0.45 27.26
CA LEU A 83 11.37 1.76 26.75
C LEU A 83 10.17 2.73 26.73
N LYS A 84 8.98 2.28 26.31
CA LYS A 84 7.75 3.10 26.33
C LYS A 84 7.37 3.58 27.73
N ALA A 85 7.49 2.71 28.74
CA ALA A 85 7.21 3.08 30.12
C ALA A 85 8.16 4.18 30.60
N THR A 86 9.47 3.99 30.42
CA THR A 86 10.48 5.00 30.81
C THR A 86 10.33 6.30 30.01
N ALA A 87 10.03 6.22 28.71
CA ALA A 87 9.75 7.40 27.89
C ALA A 87 8.52 8.17 28.38
N GLY A 88 7.48 7.47 28.85
CA GLY A 88 6.33 8.08 29.52
C GLY A 88 6.72 8.81 30.79
N GLU A 89 7.50 8.16 31.67
CA GLU A 89 8.00 8.77 32.92
C GLU A 89 8.85 10.03 32.65
N VAL A 90 9.69 10.01 31.60
CA VAL A 90 10.47 11.17 31.15
C VAL A 90 9.58 12.28 30.59
N GLY A 91 8.58 11.92 29.79
CA GLY A 91 7.64 12.88 29.23
C GLY A 91 6.82 13.61 30.31
N ASP A 92 6.42 12.89 31.37
CA ASP A 92 5.72 13.50 32.50
C ASP A 92 6.64 14.40 33.33
N LEU A 93 7.91 14.01 33.55
CA LEU A 93 8.90 14.88 34.20
C LEU A 93 9.14 16.18 33.41
N LEU A 94 9.24 16.10 32.07
CA LEU A 94 9.41 17.29 31.23
C LEU A 94 8.17 18.22 31.27
N LYS A 95 6.97 17.67 31.41
CA LYS A 95 5.75 18.48 31.61
C LYS A 95 5.75 19.17 32.98
N GLU A 96 6.09 18.44 34.05
CA GLU A 96 6.24 19.01 35.41
C GLU A 96 7.23 20.19 35.40
N GLN A 97 8.36 20.05 34.68
CA GLN A 97 9.35 21.11 34.52
C GLN A 97 8.84 22.30 33.69
N ALA A 98 8.04 22.06 32.66
CA ALA A 98 7.47 23.11 31.82
C ALA A 98 6.37 23.91 32.52
N GLU A 99 5.55 23.28 33.37
CA GLU A 99 4.52 23.96 34.17
C GLU A 99 5.11 24.91 35.23
N GLY A 100 6.37 24.70 35.62
CA GLY A 100 7.12 25.57 36.52
C GLY A 100 7.96 26.65 35.82
N ALA A 101 8.04 26.65 34.49
CA ALA A 101 8.84 27.60 33.70
C ALA A 101 7.99 28.76 33.17
N GLU A 102 8.60 29.95 32.98
CA GLU A 102 7.92 31.07 32.29
C GLU A 102 7.47 30.65 30.88
N GLU A 103 6.24 31.01 30.50
CA GLU A 103 5.60 30.66 29.22
C GLU A 103 6.54 30.94 28.02
N GLY A 104 6.87 29.88 27.27
CA GLY A 104 7.45 29.99 25.92
C GLY A 104 8.90 29.54 25.76
N ALA A 105 9.58 29.05 26.79
CA ALA A 105 10.90 28.46 26.63
C ALA A 105 10.79 27.03 26.04
N PRO A 106 11.36 26.73 24.85
CA PRO A 106 11.45 25.35 24.39
C PRO A 106 12.30 24.55 25.38
N ALA A 107 11.90 23.30 25.64
CA ALA A 107 12.72 22.35 26.38
C ALA A 107 13.97 22.01 25.54
N GLU A 108 14.98 22.86 25.57
CA GLU A 108 16.27 22.63 24.95
C GLU A 108 17.15 21.82 25.92
N GLY A 109 17.54 20.62 25.52
CA GLY A 109 18.38 19.77 26.35
C GLY A 109 18.63 18.38 25.74
N ALA A 110 19.51 17.61 26.39
CA ALA A 110 19.79 16.24 25.99
C ALA A 110 18.59 15.31 26.23
N LEU A 111 17.84 15.51 27.32
CA LEU A 111 16.71 14.65 27.70
C LEU A 111 15.53 14.69 26.72
N PRO A 112 15.04 15.87 26.25
CA PRO A 112 14.01 15.93 25.20
C PRO A 112 14.44 15.27 23.88
N LYS A 113 15.71 15.39 23.49
CA LYS A 113 16.25 14.71 22.30
C LYS A 113 16.25 13.19 22.45
N MET A 114 16.68 12.69 23.61
CA MET A 114 16.64 11.25 23.91
C MET A 114 15.21 10.71 23.97
N LEU A 115 14.25 11.50 24.49
CA LEU A 115 12.84 11.13 24.50
C LEU A 115 12.29 11.00 23.07
N ALA A 116 12.63 11.96 22.20
CA ALA A 116 12.24 11.93 20.79
C ALA A 116 12.79 10.68 20.09
N GLU A 117 14.09 10.41 20.24
CA GLU A 117 14.75 9.21 19.71
C GLU A 117 14.11 7.91 20.22
N ALA A 118 13.87 7.80 21.54
CA ALA A 118 13.23 6.65 22.14
C ALA A 118 11.81 6.42 21.59
N THR A 119 11.06 7.50 21.38
CA THR A 119 9.70 7.46 20.85
C THR A 119 9.69 7.01 19.40
N GLU A 120 10.59 7.54 18.58
CA GLU A 120 10.77 7.16 17.17
C GLU A 120 11.13 5.68 17.04
N MET A 121 12.14 5.21 17.77
CA MET A 121 12.50 3.79 17.76
C MET A 121 11.35 2.89 18.23
N CYS A 122 10.57 3.32 19.21
CA CYS A 122 9.38 2.59 19.64
C CYS A 122 8.31 2.50 18.54
N GLN A 123 8.18 3.52 17.69
CA GLN A 123 7.29 3.52 16.54
C GLN A 123 7.79 2.58 15.44
N THR A 124 9.08 2.68 15.09
CA THR A 124 9.74 1.80 14.10
C THR A 124 9.61 0.32 14.50
N ALA A 125 10.00 -0.03 15.73
CA ALA A 125 9.90 -1.40 16.24
C ALA A 125 8.45 -1.91 16.27
N HIS A 126 7.48 -1.03 16.54
CA HIS A 126 6.06 -1.39 16.51
C HIS A 126 5.58 -1.68 15.09
N SER A 127 5.94 -0.86 14.10
CA SER A 127 5.61 -1.14 12.70
C SER A 127 6.26 -2.42 12.19
N GLU A 128 7.53 -2.68 12.53
CA GLU A 128 8.23 -3.91 12.13
C GLU A 128 7.59 -5.17 12.71
N TYR A 129 7.24 -5.14 14.00
CA TYR A 129 6.55 -6.25 14.65
C TYR A 129 5.22 -6.57 13.97
N TRP A 130 4.37 -5.56 13.76
CA TRP A 130 3.06 -5.77 13.12
C TRP A 130 3.15 -6.12 11.64
N LEU A 131 4.18 -5.63 10.94
CA LEU A 131 4.50 -6.08 9.59
C LEU A 131 4.82 -7.57 9.58
N CYS A 132 5.64 -8.05 10.51
CA CYS A 132 5.99 -9.47 10.63
C CYS A 132 4.75 -10.32 10.95
N VAL A 133 3.90 -9.87 11.90
CA VAL A 133 2.65 -10.55 12.25
C VAL A 133 1.71 -10.63 11.04
N ALA A 134 1.50 -9.52 10.32
CA ALA A 134 0.63 -9.49 9.15
C ALA A 134 1.17 -10.39 8.02
N THR A 135 2.47 -10.33 7.76
CA THR A 135 3.13 -11.14 6.73
C THR A 135 2.99 -12.63 7.04
N ASN A 136 3.29 -13.04 8.28
CA ASN A 136 3.18 -14.44 8.69
C ASN A 136 1.73 -14.95 8.68
N GLY A 137 0.75 -14.07 8.90
CA GLY A 137 -0.67 -14.41 8.82
C GLY A 137 -1.15 -14.79 7.43
N VAL A 138 -0.43 -14.38 6.37
CA VAL A 138 -0.83 -14.64 4.97
C VAL A 138 0.21 -15.40 4.15
N ARG A 139 1.43 -15.59 4.68
CA ARG A 139 2.55 -16.22 3.98
C ARG A 139 2.24 -17.61 3.43
N ASN A 140 1.49 -18.39 4.21
CA ASN A 140 1.19 -19.80 3.91
C ASN A 140 -0.15 -20.00 3.16
N ILE A 141 -0.76 -18.92 2.66
CA ILE A 141 -1.91 -19.06 1.76
C ILE A 141 -1.40 -19.69 0.46
N GLU A 142 -1.96 -20.85 0.10
CA GLU A 142 -1.59 -21.60 -1.10
C GLU A 142 -2.14 -20.97 -2.38
N ARG A 143 -3.36 -20.42 -2.31
CA ARG A 143 -4.05 -19.72 -3.40
C ARG A 143 -4.86 -18.56 -2.81
N ALA A 144 -4.55 -17.33 -3.21
CA ALA A 144 -5.34 -16.17 -2.80
C ALA A 144 -6.75 -16.18 -3.43
N GLY A 145 -7.72 -15.69 -2.67
CA GLY A 145 -9.14 -15.64 -3.04
C GLY A 145 -9.85 -14.47 -2.34
N GLU A 146 -11.13 -14.28 -2.60
CA GLU A 146 -11.91 -13.15 -2.07
C GLU A 146 -11.95 -13.12 -0.52
N GLU A 147 -11.95 -14.28 0.12
CA GLU A 147 -11.89 -14.45 1.56
C GLU A 147 -10.62 -13.87 2.20
N HIS A 148 -9.55 -13.72 1.41
CA HIS A 148 -8.24 -13.24 1.86
C HIS A 148 -8.03 -11.72 1.70
N VAL A 149 -8.92 -11.03 0.98
CA VAL A 149 -8.79 -9.59 0.65
C VAL A 149 -8.55 -8.73 1.88
N LYS A 150 -9.27 -9.00 2.98
CA LYS A 150 -9.12 -8.25 4.22
C LYS A 150 -7.75 -8.45 4.87
N ALA A 151 -7.21 -9.67 4.83
CA ALA A 151 -5.90 -9.97 5.39
C ALA A 151 -4.79 -9.33 4.54
N MET A 152 -4.91 -9.38 3.21
CA MET A 152 -4.01 -8.69 2.29
C MET A 152 -4.05 -7.17 2.45
N GLY A 153 -5.23 -6.59 2.67
CA GLY A 153 -5.40 -5.17 2.99
C GLY A 153 -4.65 -4.77 4.26
N ARG A 154 -4.74 -5.57 5.33
CA ARG A 154 -3.96 -5.37 6.55
C ARG A 154 -2.45 -5.46 6.31
N LEU A 155 -2.00 -6.41 5.49
CA LEU A 155 -0.59 -6.51 5.11
C LEU A 155 -0.13 -5.23 4.39
N LYS A 156 -0.92 -4.74 3.42
CA LYS A 156 -0.62 -3.49 2.71
C LYS A 156 -0.53 -2.29 3.65
N GLU A 157 -1.49 -2.15 4.57
CA GLU A 157 -1.45 -1.08 5.59
C GLU A 157 -0.21 -1.19 6.48
N SER A 158 0.17 -2.40 6.90
CA SER A 158 1.38 -2.62 7.69
C SER A 158 2.67 -2.30 6.92
N ILE A 159 2.72 -2.60 5.62
CA ILE A 159 3.84 -2.23 4.73
C ILE A 159 3.98 -0.70 4.70
N THR A 160 2.88 0.02 4.42
CA THR A 160 2.89 1.49 4.38
C THR A 160 3.30 2.10 5.72
N LYS A 161 2.82 1.55 6.85
CA LYS A 161 3.24 2.04 8.18
C LYS A 161 4.72 1.79 8.46
N ALA A 162 5.26 0.65 8.05
CA ALA A 162 6.69 0.37 8.20
C ALA A 162 7.54 1.30 7.33
N GLU A 163 7.11 1.60 6.10
CA GLU A 163 7.78 2.56 5.22
C GLU A 163 7.78 3.98 5.80
N MET A 164 6.65 4.42 6.35
CA MET A 164 6.53 5.75 6.97
C MET A 164 7.41 5.92 8.22
N ASN A 165 7.70 4.82 8.92
CA ASN A 165 8.50 4.81 10.15
C ASN A 165 9.94 4.34 9.92
N GLU A 166 10.41 4.32 8.67
CA GLU A 166 11.76 3.91 8.28
C GLU A 166 12.16 2.53 8.84
N GLY A 167 11.20 1.59 8.81
CA GLY A 167 11.42 0.21 9.24
C GLY A 167 12.43 -0.54 8.37
N ASN A 168 12.91 -1.67 8.87
CA ASN A 168 13.90 -2.48 8.17
C ASN A 168 13.50 -2.82 6.71
N GLU A 169 14.33 -2.41 5.75
CA GLU A 169 14.10 -2.59 4.31
C GLU A 169 13.92 -4.06 3.92
N GLY A 170 14.68 -4.98 4.53
CA GLY A 170 14.58 -6.41 4.25
C GLY A 170 13.22 -7.00 4.64
N LEU A 171 12.64 -6.53 5.75
CA LEU A 171 11.30 -6.94 6.17
C LEU A 171 10.22 -6.37 5.23
N ILE A 172 10.36 -5.10 4.84
CA ILE A 172 9.43 -4.44 3.93
C ILE A 172 9.43 -5.15 2.58
N GLU A 173 10.60 -5.47 2.03
CA GLU A 173 10.70 -6.13 0.72
C GLU A 173 10.17 -7.58 0.75
N ALA A 174 10.44 -8.32 1.82
CA ALA A 174 9.86 -9.65 2.01
C ALA A 174 8.32 -9.59 2.08
N ALA A 175 7.77 -8.62 2.82
CA ALA A 175 6.33 -8.41 2.92
C ALA A 175 5.70 -7.99 1.59
N ARG A 176 6.35 -7.10 0.83
CA ARG A 176 5.96 -6.68 -0.51
C ARG A 176 5.92 -7.87 -1.47
N THR A 177 6.91 -8.74 -1.44
CA THR A 177 6.96 -9.95 -2.27
C THR A 177 5.74 -10.84 -2.00
N VAL A 178 5.43 -11.10 -0.73
CA VAL A 178 4.24 -11.89 -0.35
C VAL A 178 2.95 -11.20 -0.79
N HIS A 179 2.82 -9.89 -0.57
CA HIS A 179 1.65 -9.13 -1.00
C HIS A 179 1.46 -9.15 -2.52
N MET A 180 2.54 -8.94 -3.29
CA MET A 180 2.51 -8.96 -4.76
C MET A 180 2.07 -10.33 -5.28
N ARG A 181 2.63 -11.42 -4.75
CA ARG A 181 2.22 -12.78 -5.09
C ARG A 181 0.72 -12.98 -4.91
N LEU A 182 0.21 -12.70 -3.70
CA LEU A 182 -1.21 -12.89 -3.37
C LEU A 182 -2.12 -11.96 -4.18
N ALA A 183 -1.70 -10.73 -4.45
CA ALA A 183 -2.46 -9.79 -5.27
C ALA A 183 -2.57 -10.25 -6.73
N ALA A 184 -1.49 -10.79 -7.29
CA ALA A 184 -1.49 -11.34 -8.64
C ALA A 184 -2.37 -12.58 -8.74
N GLU A 185 -2.30 -13.50 -7.77
CA GLU A 185 -3.19 -14.67 -7.71
C GLU A 185 -4.67 -14.28 -7.65
N LEU A 186 -5.03 -13.36 -6.76
CA LEU A 186 -6.41 -12.86 -6.65
C LEU A 186 -6.87 -12.24 -7.97
N GLU A 187 -6.00 -11.48 -8.63
CA GLU A 187 -6.32 -10.82 -9.89
C GLU A 187 -6.48 -11.81 -11.05
N VAL A 188 -5.71 -12.89 -11.09
CA VAL A 188 -5.92 -13.98 -12.06
C VAL A 188 -7.30 -14.60 -11.84
N GLY A 189 -7.67 -14.93 -10.59
CA GLY A 189 -8.99 -15.48 -10.28
C GLY A 189 -10.13 -14.56 -10.75
N ARG A 190 -10.04 -13.26 -10.43
CA ARG A 190 -11.00 -12.25 -10.87
C ARG A 190 -11.05 -12.08 -12.38
N ALA A 191 -9.91 -12.13 -13.06
CA ALA A 191 -9.83 -11.98 -14.50
C ALA A 191 -10.44 -13.17 -15.24
N VAL A 192 -10.24 -14.39 -14.72
CA VAL A 192 -10.88 -15.61 -15.25
C VAL A 192 -12.41 -15.53 -15.13
N GLU A 193 -12.92 -15.12 -13.97
CA GLU A 193 -14.36 -15.00 -13.73
C GLU A 193 -14.98 -13.77 -14.42
N GLY A 194 -14.18 -12.76 -14.71
CA GLY A 194 -14.61 -11.45 -15.20
C GLY A 194 -14.91 -11.36 -16.70
N PHE A 195 -14.87 -12.47 -17.45
CA PHE A 195 -15.17 -12.46 -18.88
C PHE A 195 -16.66 -12.17 -19.14
N PRO A 196 -17.00 -11.18 -19.97
CA PRO A 196 -18.38 -10.94 -20.36
C PRO A 196 -18.90 -12.08 -21.24
N ALA A 197 -20.16 -12.42 -21.07
CA ALA A 197 -20.85 -13.29 -22.02
C ALA A 197 -21.06 -12.53 -23.34
N VAL A 198 -20.40 -12.98 -24.41
CA VAL A 198 -20.50 -12.38 -25.75
C VAL A 198 -21.08 -13.36 -26.76
N LYS A 199 -21.82 -12.83 -27.74
CA LYS A 199 -22.24 -13.61 -28.91
C LYS A 199 -21.05 -13.81 -29.83
N LEU A 200 -20.74 -15.06 -30.17
CA LEU A 200 -19.66 -15.41 -31.07
C LEU A 200 -20.17 -15.56 -32.52
N PRO A 201 -19.34 -15.31 -33.54
CA PRO A 201 -19.68 -15.67 -34.90
C PRO A 201 -20.07 -17.15 -35.01
N VAL A 202 -21.22 -17.42 -35.65
CA VAL A 202 -21.72 -18.77 -35.90
C VAL A 202 -21.51 -19.15 -37.36
N ASP A 203 -21.46 -20.45 -37.66
CA ASP A 203 -21.44 -20.91 -39.05
C ASP A 203 -22.72 -20.49 -39.76
N THR A 204 -22.60 -19.53 -40.66
CA THR A 204 -23.72 -18.96 -41.41
C THR A 204 -24.10 -19.81 -42.64
N SER A 205 -23.41 -20.92 -42.91
CA SER A 205 -23.65 -21.77 -44.09
C SER A 205 -25.08 -22.33 -44.17
N ALA A 206 -25.74 -22.49 -43.02
CA ALA A 206 -27.12 -22.97 -42.89
C ALA A 206 -28.15 -21.85 -42.59
N MET A 207 -27.73 -20.58 -42.52
CA MET A 207 -28.60 -19.46 -42.15
C MET A 207 -28.91 -18.57 -43.36
N THR A 208 -30.14 -18.06 -43.42
CA THR A 208 -30.51 -17.02 -44.39
C THR A 208 -29.92 -15.66 -43.98
N ALA A 209 -29.71 -14.76 -44.94
CA ALA A 209 -29.18 -13.41 -44.68
C ALA A 209 -30.03 -12.60 -43.67
N LYS A 210 -31.31 -12.93 -43.52
CA LYS A 210 -32.21 -12.31 -42.54
C LYS A 210 -31.92 -12.84 -41.13
N GLU A 211 -31.77 -14.15 -40.97
CA GLU A 211 -31.46 -14.81 -39.69
C GLU A 211 -30.07 -14.40 -39.18
N VAL A 212 -29.09 -14.24 -40.06
CA VAL A 212 -27.76 -13.73 -39.69
C VAL A 212 -27.85 -12.30 -39.15
N LYS A 213 -28.73 -11.46 -39.72
CA LYS A 213 -28.93 -10.10 -39.24
C LYS A 213 -29.65 -10.09 -37.89
N GLU A 214 -30.67 -10.92 -37.71
CA GLU A 214 -31.42 -11.05 -36.45
C GLU A 214 -30.55 -11.59 -35.31
N TYR A 215 -29.61 -12.49 -35.60
CA TYR A 215 -28.65 -13.02 -34.60
C TYR A 215 -27.86 -11.91 -33.87
N TRP A 216 -27.41 -10.90 -34.62
CA TRP A 216 -26.61 -9.80 -34.09
C TRP A 216 -27.41 -8.64 -33.51
N VAL A 217 -28.71 -8.59 -33.79
CA VAL A 217 -29.60 -7.62 -33.13
C VAL A 217 -29.74 -8.02 -31.67
N GLU A 218 -29.52 -7.06 -30.79
CA GLU A 218 -29.79 -7.24 -29.37
C GLU A 218 -31.19 -6.70 -29.08
N GLU A 219 -32.09 -7.58 -28.65
CA GLU A 219 -33.46 -7.23 -28.29
C GLU A 219 -33.56 -6.65 -26.87
N ASP A 220 -32.52 -6.88 -26.06
CA ASP A 220 -32.43 -6.46 -24.66
C ASP A 220 -31.52 -5.21 -24.54
N PRO A 221 -32.05 -4.06 -24.08
CA PRO A 221 -31.28 -2.84 -23.94
C PRO A 221 -30.22 -2.88 -22.82
N GLU A 222 -30.26 -3.88 -21.92
CA GLU A 222 -29.24 -4.05 -20.86
C GLU A 222 -27.99 -4.82 -21.35
N LYS A 223 -28.04 -5.40 -22.55
CA LYS A 223 -26.94 -6.19 -23.11
C LYS A 223 -26.04 -5.35 -24.03
N PRO A 224 -24.74 -5.67 -24.08
CA PRO A 224 -23.79 -4.90 -24.88
C PRO A 224 -24.12 -4.95 -26.37
N VAL A 225 -24.04 -3.80 -27.03
CA VAL A 225 -24.25 -3.72 -28.48
C VAL A 225 -23.20 -4.55 -29.20
N ASN A 226 -23.63 -5.49 -30.05
CA ASN A 226 -22.74 -6.44 -30.73
C ASN A 226 -22.14 -5.92 -32.03
N THR A 227 -22.64 -4.81 -32.59
CA THR A 227 -22.17 -4.25 -33.87
C THR A 227 -21.45 -2.93 -33.66
N GLY A 228 -20.33 -2.75 -34.36
CA GLY A 228 -19.62 -1.47 -34.38
C GLY A 228 -20.26 -0.48 -35.36
N HIS A 229 -19.82 0.78 -35.31
CA HIS A 229 -20.28 1.83 -36.21
C HIS A 229 -19.18 2.84 -36.53
N VAL A 230 -19.39 3.62 -37.59
CA VAL A 230 -18.56 4.79 -37.87
C VAL A 230 -19.13 5.98 -37.11
N GLU A 231 -18.27 6.75 -36.46
CA GLU A 231 -18.67 7.96 -35.74
C GLU A 231 -19.28 8.99 -36.71
N GLU A 232 -20.47 9.49 -36.36
CA GLU A 232 -21.15 10.53 -37.15
C GLU A 232 -20.56 11.91 -36.80
N THR A 233 -19.44 12.26 -37.43
CA THR A 233 -18.80 13.57 -37.24
C THR A 233 -19.56 14.70 -37.94
N ARG A 234 -19.10 15.95 -37.75
CA ARG A 234 -19.72 17.13 -38.38
C ARG A 234 -19.77 17.05 -39.90
N GLU A 235 -18.80 16.40 -40.52
CA GLU A 235 -18.67 16.22 -41.97
C GLU A 235 -19.48 15.02 -42.50
N TRP A 236 -20.15 14.27 -41.60
CA TRP A 236 -20.89 13.07 -41.96
C TRP A 236 -21.87 13.33 -43.11
N PRO A 237 -21.93 12.44 -44.12
CA PRO A 237 -21.29 11.12 -44.22
C PRO A 237 -19.94 11.10 -44.92
N LYS A 238 -19.22 12.21 -44.99
CA LYS A 238 -17.81 12.21 -45.43
C LYS A 238 -16.89 11.98 -44.22
N PRO A 239 -15.67 11.46 -44.43
CA PRO A 239 -14.67 11.44 -43.37
C PRO A 239 -14.35 12.88 -42.92
N PRO A 240 -13.87 13.06 -41.67
CA PRO A 240 -13.38 14.35 -41.17
C PRO A 240 -12.31 14.93 -42.10
N GLU A 241 -12.34 16.25 -42.32
CA GLU A 241 -11.41 16.93 -43.21
C GLU A 241 -9.96 16.87 -42.71
N ASP A 242 -9.77 16.81 -41.40
CA ASP A 242 -8.46 16.80 -40.75
C ASP A 242 -7.72 15.46 -40.92
N THR A 243 -8.46 14.35 -40.84
CA THR A 243 -7.87 12.99 -40.90
C THR A 243 -8.01 12.35 -42.27
N GLY A 244 -9.05 12.68 -43.03
CA GLY A 244 -9.39 12.01 -44.29
C GLY A 244 -9.88 10.56 -44.14
N GLU A 245 -10.01 10.07 -42.90
CA GLU A 245 -10.36 8.68 -42.57
C GLU A 245 -11.57 8.62 -41.64
N TYR A 246 -12.48 7.66 -41.87
CA TYR A 246 -13.62 7.42 -40.98
C TYR A 246 -13.15 6.93 -39.61
N VAL A 247 -13.69 7.51 -38.54
CA VAL A 247 -13.42 7.07 -37.17
C VAL A 247 -14.28 5.84 -36.86
N TRP A 248 -13.64 4.70 -36.58
CA TRP A 248 -14.31 3.45 -36.26
C TRP A 248 -14.53 3.31 -34.75
N CYS A 249 -15.77 3.04 -34.35
CA CYS A 249 -16.17 2.69 -32.99
C CYS A 249 -16.48 1.18 -32.94
N PRO A 250 -15.63 0.35 -32.33
CA PRO A 250 -15.90 -1.08 -32.14
C PRO A 250 -17.18 -1.33 -31.36
N SER A 251 -17.71 -2.55 -31.47
CA SER A 251 -18.86 -2.96 -30.66
C SER A 251 -18.51 -3.00 -29.17
N GLN A 252 -19.49 -2.74 -28.29
CA GLN A 252 -19.28 -2.79 -26.84
C GLN A 252 -18.91 -4.21 -26.40
N ALA A 253 -19.51 -5.23 -27.01
CA ALA A 253 -19.18 -6.64 -26.75
C ALA A 253 -17.72 -6.95 -27.09
N TYR A 254 -17.22 -6.50 -28.25
CA TYR A 254 -15.83 -6.66 -28.65
C TYR A 254 -14.88 -5.93 -27.69
N ALA A 255 -15.15 -4.65 -27.41
CA ALA A 255 -14.30 -3.83 -26.56
C ALA A 255 -14.20 -4.38 -25.13
N GLY A 256 -15.32 -4.79 -24.53
CA GLY A 256 -15.34 -5.38 -23.20
C GLY A 256 -14.64 -6.74 -23.13
N PHE A 257 -14.83 -7.59 -24.14
CA PHE A 257 -14.16 -8.89 -24.21
C PHE A 257 -12.64 -8.74 -24.39
N LYS A 258 -12.20 -7.81 -25.27
CA LYS A 258 -10.79 -7.48 -25.44
C LYS A 258 -10.16 -6.97 -24.15
N GLN A 259 -10.84 -6.07 -23.45
CA GLN A 259 -10.36 -5.57 -22.15
C GLN A 259 -10.22 -6.68 -21.12
N ALA A 260 -11.17 -7.61 -21.05
CA ALA A 260 -11.09 -8.77 -20.15
C ALA A 260 -9.93 -9.71 -20.53
N TYR A 261 -9.73 -9.94 -21.84
CA TYR A 261 -8.62 -10.73 -22.37
C TYR A 261 -7.25 -10.14 -22.03
N ASP A 262 -7.08 -8.84 -22.26
CA ASP A 262 -5.85 -8.11 -21.95
C ASP A 262 -5.59 -8.10 -20.43
N ARG A 263 -6.65 -7.93 -19.62
CA ARG A 263 -6.58 -8.00 -18.16
C ARG A 263 -6.11 -9.36 -17.67
N LEU A 264 -6.63 -10.46 -18.21
CA LEU A 264 -6.16 -11.82 -17.88
C LEU A 264 -4.69 -12.01 -18.28
N GLY A 265 -4.28 -11.52 -19.45
CA GLY A 265 -2.89 -11.53 -19.88
C GLY A 265 -1.96 -10.81 -18.89
N ALA A 266 -2.31 -9.59 -18.48
CA ALA A 266 -1.53 -8.83 -17.51
C ALA A 266 -1.49 -9.50 -16.13
N ALA A 267 -2.61 -10.07 -15.68
CA ALA A 267 -2.69 -10.80 -14.41
C ALA A 267 -1.78 -12.03 -14.39
N LEU A 268 -1.75 -12.81 -15.49
CA LEU A 268 -0.90 -13.99 -15.63
C LEU A 268 0.59 -13.63 -15.62
N GLU A 269 0.98 -12.57 -16.32
CA GLU A 269 2.38 -12.11 -16.32
C GLU A 269 2.80 -11.63 -14.93
N ALA A 270 1.93 -10.89 -14.23
CA ALA A 270 2.18 -10.50 -12.84
C ALA A 270 2.31 -11.70 -11.90
N ALA A 271 1.47 -12.74 -12.08
CA ALA A 271 1.50 -13.95 -11.27
C ALA A 271 2.80 -14.73 -11.51
N LYS A 272 3.22 -14.90 -12.77
CA LYS A 272 4.51 -15.52 -13.10
C LYS A 272 5.70 -14.76 -12.53
N GLY A 273 5.70 -13.43 -12.65
CA GLY A 273 6.78 -12.57 -12.17
C GLY A 273 6.91 -12.55 -10.64
N SER A 274 5.81 -12.81 -9.92
CA SER A 274 5.77 -12.79 -8.44
C SER A 274 5.84 -14.17 -7.79
N GLY A 275 5.98 -15.24 -8.58
CA GLY A 275 6.00 -16.61 -8.07
C GLY A 275 4.63 -17.07 -7.53
N GLY A 276 3.56 -16.65 -8.19
CA GLY A 276 2.19 -17.06 -7.90
C GLY A 276 1.97 -18.56 -8.08
N ASN A 277 0.89 -19.06 -7.51
CA ASN A 277 0.50 -20.46 -7.58
C ASN A 277 0.51 -21.03 -9.02
N ALA A 278 1.29 -22.09 -9.25
CA ALA A 278 1.50 -22.66 -10.58
C ALA A 278 0.23 -23.27 -11.19
N GLU A 279 -0.61 -23.92 -10.37
CA GLU A 279 -1.87 -24.51 -10.84
C GLU A 279 -2.86 -23.44 -11.29
N LEU A 280 -2.93 -22.32 -10.55
CA LEU A 280 -3.75 -21.16 -10.92
C LEU A 280 -3.26 -20.50 -12.23
N VAL A 281 -1.94 -20.39 -12.40
CA VAL A 281 -1.36 -19.86 -13.64
C VAL A 281 -1.70 -20.78 -14.82
N GLU A 282 -1.57 -22.10 -14.65
CA GLU A 282 -1.92 -23.08 -15.69
C GLU A 282 -3.43 -23.04 -16.03
N GLU A 283 -4.30 -22.95 -15.02
CA GLU A 283 -5.75 -22.78 -15.19
C GLU A 283 -6.05 -21.51 -16.00
N GLY A 284 -5.46 -20.38 -15.60
CA GLY A 284 -5.65 -19.11 -16.29
C GLY A 284 -5.08 -19.11 -17.72
N GLU A 285 -3.98 -19.81 -17.99
CA GLU A 285 -3.45 -19.98 -19.35
C GLU A 285 -4.39 -20.78 -20.24
N LYS A 286 -4.99 -21.87 -19.75
CA LYS A 286 -5.99 -22.64 -20.49
C LYS A 286 -7.21 -21.79 -20.81
N VAL A 287 -7.70 -21.00 -19.84
CA VAL A 287 -8.79 -20.06 -20.08
C VAL A 287 -8.38 -19.03 -21.13
N ARG A 288 -7.18 -18.47 -21.03
CA ARG A 288 -6.67 -17.51 -22.00
C ARG A 288 -6.57 -18.10 -23.40
N GLU A 289 -6.15 -19.35 -23.56
CA GLU A 289 -6.08 -20.02 -24.87
C GLU A 289 -7.47 -20.13 -25.50
N VAL A 290 -8.45 -20.64 -24.75
CA VAL A 290 -9.84 -20.75 -25.22
C VAL A 290 -10.41 -19.38 -25.59
N ARG A 291 -10.24 -18.38 -24.71
CA ARG A 291 -10.69 -17.00 -24.94
C ARG A 291 -9.92 -16.32 -26.08
N GLY A 292 -8.68 -16.74 -26.35
CA GLY A 292 -7.88 -16.26 -27.47
C GLY A 292 -8.48 -16.66 -28.81
N GLY A 293 -8.93 -17.91 -28.95
CA GLY A 293 -9.67 -18.36 -30.14
C GLY A 293 -10.98 -17.58 -30.32
N GLU A 294 -11.72 -17.32 -29.25
CA GLU A 294 -12.92 -16.47 -29.29
C GLU A 294 -12.60 -15.01 -29.66
N MET A 295 -11.47 -14.48 -29.19
CA MET A 295 -10.99 -13.14 -29.51
C MET A 295 -10.68 -13.01 -31.02
N GLU A 296 -10.00 -13.98 -31.62
CA GLU A 296 -9.72 -13.99 -33.07
C GLU A 296 -11.00 -13.95 -33.90
N LEU A 297 -12.03 -14.71 -33.50
CA LEU A 297 -13.34 -14.67 -34.15
C LEU A 297 -14.00 -13.30 -34.03
N MET A 298 -13.96 -12.71 -32.83
CA MET A 298 -14.52 -11.38 -32.57
C MET A 298 -13.76 -10.27 -33.31
N GLU A 299 -12.44 -10.40 -33.49
CA GLU A 299 -11.62 -9.50 -34.31
C GLU A 299 -11.99 -9.58 -35.79
N GLY A 300 -12.12 -10.80 -36.33
CA GLY A 300 -12.58 -11.01 -37.69
C GLY A 300 -13.93 -10.33 -37.95
N LYS A 301 -14.88 -10.51 -37.04
CA LYS A 301 -16.18 -9.86 -37.11
C LYS A 301 -16.10 -8.33 -37.01
N ASN A 302 -15.30 -7.79 -36.09
CA ASN A 302 -15.14 -6.34 -35.96
C ASN A 302 -14.58 -5.70 -37.24
N GLU A 303 -13.65 -6.38 -37.94
CA GLU A 303 -13.14 -5.93 -39.23
C GLU A 303 -14.18 -6.02 -40.35
N GLU A 304 -15.04 -7.05 -40.34
CA GLU A 304 -16.18 -7.16 -41.26
C GLU A 304 -17.19 -6.02 -41.05
N ASP A 305 -17.58 -5.76 -39.80
CA ASP A 305 -18.49 -4.67 -39.43
C ASP A 305 -17.91 -3.32 -39.87
N LYS A 306 -16.60 -3.09 -39.64
CA LYS A 306 -15.89 -1.89 -40.08
C LYS A 306 -15.95 -1.70 -41.58
N LYS A 307 -15.63 -2.73 -42.37
CA LYS A 307 -15.70 -2.70 -43.83
C LYS A 307 -17.11 -2.41 -44.33
N ALA A 308 -18.12 -3.04 -43.71
CA ALA A 308 -19.52 -2.85 -44.06
C ALA A 308 -19.99 -1.40 -43.78
N ALA A 309 -19.65 -0.86 -42.61
CA ALA A 309 -20.01 0.49 -42.20
C ALA A 309 -19.33 1.57 -43.06
N VAL A 310 -18.03 1.43 -43.33
CA VAL A 310 -17.30 2.34 -44.23
C VAL A 310 -17.89 2.30 -45.65
N THR A 311 -18.19 1.11 -46.17
CA THR A 311 -18.82 0.96 -47.50
C THR A 311 -20.20 1.62 -47.53
N ALA A 312 -20.97 1.54 -46.45
CA ALA A 312 -22.27 2.21 -46.34
C ALA A 312 -22.12 3.74 -46.30
N ALA A 313 -21.17 4.25 -45.50
CA ALA A 313 -20.85 5.68 -45.40
C ALA A 313 -20.42 6.25 -46.76
N GLU A 314 -19.52 5.58 -47.48
CA GLU A 314 -19.10 6.00 -48.82
C GLU A 314 -20.25 6.04 -49.83
N LYS A 315 -21.17 5.06 -49.77
CA LYS A 315 -22.36 5.06 -50.63
C LYS A 315 -23.26 6.26 -50.33
N LEU A 316 -23.40 6.65 -49.06
CA LEU A 316 -24.13 7.85 -48.65
C LEU A 316 -23.42 9.14 -49.10
N ALA A 317 -22.10 9.24 -48.91
CA ALA A 317 -21.30 10.36 -49.39
C ALA A 317 -21.40 10.55 -50.91
N LYS A 318 -21.30 9.45 -51.68
CA LYS A 318 -21.47 9.46 -53.15
C LYS A 318 -22.87 9.92 -53.56
N LYS A 319 -23.93 9.52 -52.82
CA LYS A 319 -25.31 9.98 -53.07
C LYS A 319 -25.47 11.49 -52.82
N LEU A 320 -24.86 12.02 -51.76
CA LEU A 320 -24.86 13.47 -51.47
C LEU A 320 -24.10 14.27 -52.53
N GLY A 321 -22.93 13.80 -52.96
CA GLY A 321 -22.17 14.43 -54.05
C GLY A 321 -22.95 14.48 -55.37
N LYS A 322 -23.73 13.45 -55.69
CA LYS A 322 -24.62 13.42 -56.87
C LYS A 322 -25.83 14.35 -56.74
N LYS A 323 -26.43 14.49 -55.54
CA LYS A 323 -27.53 15.43 -55.30
C LYS A 323 -27.06 16.89 -55.35
N GLY A 324 -25.86 17.20 -54.84
CA GLY A 324 -25.27 18.53 -54.93
C GLY A 324 -24.96 18.96 -56.37
N LYS A 325 -24.55 18.03 -57.24
CA LYS A 325 -24.36 18.29 -58.68
C LYS A 325 -25.65 18.44 -59.49
N LYS A 326 -26.79 17.95 -58.99
CA LYS A 326 -28.10 18.06 -59.66
C LYS A 326 -28.88 19.34 -59.29
N LYS A 327 -28.42 20.10 -58.30
CA LYS A 327 -29.02 21.37 -57.84
C LYS A 327 -28.19 22.62 -58.23
N LYS A 328 -27.09 22.43 -58.97
CA LYS A 328 -26.37 23.49 -59.67
C LYS A 328 -26.76 23.45 -61.14
#